data_AF-A0AAD8F653-F1
#
_entry.id   AF-A0AAD8F653-F1
#
_cell.length_a   1.000
_cell.length_b   1.000
_cell.length_c   1.000
_cell.angle_alpha   90.00
_cell.angle_beta   90.00
_cell.angle_gamma   90.00
#
_symmetry.space_group_name_H-M   'P 1'
#
loop_
_entity.id
_entity.type
_entity.pdbx_description
1 polymer ?
#
loop_
_entity_poly.entity_id
_entity_poly.type
_entity_poly.pdbx_seq_one_letter_code
_entity_poly.pdbx_strand_id
1 'polypeptide(L)'
;MRCDLRNFGEKCDLRNFEERCEVRNFGGMCDLRNFGERCDLRNFGMRCDLRNFGEKCDLRNFGKRCEVRNFGGMCDLRNFGGMCDLRNFGERCDLRNLGGRCDLRNFGERCVT
;
A
#
# COMPACT_ATOMS: atom_id res chain seq x y z
N MET A 1 20.10 -0.38 1.62
CA MET A 1 19.74 0.87 0.91
C MET A 1 18.46 1.48 1.50
N ARG A 2 18.50 2.75 1.93
CA ARG A 2 17.31 3.47 2.44
C ARG A 2 16.87 4.53 1.43
N CYS A 3 15.59 4.55 1.07
CA CYS A 3 15.02 5.63 0.25
C CYS A 3 14.04 6.50 1.07
N ASP A 4 14.08 7.81 0.83
CA ASP A 4 13.09 8.79 1.29
C ASP A 4 12.68 9.62 0.08
N LEU A 5 11.47 9.38 -0.40
CA LEU A 5 10.95 9.90 -1.66
C LEU A 5 9.67 10.70 -1.39
N ARG A 6 9.60 11.93 -1.90
CA ARG A 6 8.52 12.86 -1.55
C ARG A 6 8.03 13.65 -2.77
N ASN A 7 6.75 14.01 -2.72
CA ASN A 7 6.11 14.98 -3.60
C ASN A 7 6.13 14.55 -5.08
N PHE A 8 5.31 13.57 -5.40
CA PHE A 8 5.08 13.13 -6.77
C PHE A 8 3.91 13.89 -7.38
N GLY A 9 4.09 14.33 -8.63
CA GLY A 9 3.07 15.05 -9.40
C GLY A 9 1.91 14.16 -9.84
N GLU A 10 1.31 14.48 -10.99
CA GLU A 10 0.09 13.82 -11.45
C GLU A 10 0.25 12.30 -11.66
N LYS A 11 1.43 11.86 -12.10
CA LYS A 11 1.75 10.46 -12.38
C LYS A 11 3.11 10.09 -11.83
N CYS A 12 3.22 8.89 -11.26
CA CYS A 12 4.50 8.31 -10.87
C CYS A 12 4.50 6.78 -11.02
N ASP A 13 5.66 6.23 -11.32
CA ASP A 13 5.93 4.80 -11.39
C ASP A 13 7.25 4.56 -10.64
N LEU A 14 7.20 3.84 -9.52
CA LEU A 14 8.37 3.51 -8.72
C LEU A 14 8.54 2.00 -8.62
N ARG A 15 9.77 1.53 -8.87
CA ARG A 15 10.08 0.10 -8.95
C ARG A 15 11.37 -0.24 -8.25
N ASN A 16 11.42 -1.45 -7.70
CA ASN A 16 12.63 -2.15 -7.25
C ASN A 16 13.37 -1.40 -6.13
N PHE A 17 12.81 -1.46 -4.92
CA PHE A 17 13.47 -1.00 -3.70
C PHE A 17 13.71 -2.19 -2.79
N GLU A 18 14.92 -2.37 -2.28
CA GLU A 18 15.31 -3.67 -1.71
C GLU A 18 15.21 -3.76 -0.18
N GLU A 19 15.40 -2.66 0.57
CA GLU A 19 15.44 -2.72 2.04
C GLU A 19 14.38 -1.84 2.71
N ARG A 20 14.63 -0.53 2.81
CA ARG A 20 13.77 0.39 3.59
C ARG A 20 13.38 1.59 2.77
N CYS A 21 12.09 1.79 2.60
CA CYS A 21 11.58 2.89 1.81
C CYS A 21 10.44 3.62 2.47
N GLU A 22 10.59 4.94 2.50
CA GLU A 22 9.61 5.88 2.97
C GLU A 22 9.20 6.72 1.77
N VAL A 23 7.92 6.65 1.38
CA VAL A 23 7.43 7.37 0.21
C VAL A 23 6.15 8.12 0.54
N ARG A 24 6.12 9.41 0.23
CA ARG A 24 5.00 10.28 0.62
C ARG A 24 4.54 11.22 -0.48
N ASN A 25 3.26 11.59 -0.38
CA ASN A 25 2.62 12.63 -1.17
C ASN A 25 2.62 12.29 -2.66
N PHE A 26 1.76 11.36 -3.04
CA PHE A 26 1.51 11.00 -4.42
C PHE A 26 0.29 11.75 -4.96
N GLY A 27 0.44 12.34 -6.15
CA GLY A 27 -0.65 12.99 -6.85
C GLY A 27 -1.65 12.01 -7.48
N GLY A 28 -2.12 12.32 -8.69
CA GLY A 28 -3.32 11.73 -9.27
C GLY A 28 -3.30 10.21 -9.44
N MET A 29 -2.23 9.66 -10.02
CA MET A 29 -2.11 8.25 -10.40
C MET A 29 -0.72 7.71 -10.05
N CYS A 30 -0.67 6.55 -9.41
CA CYS A 30 0.60 5.94 -9.00
C CYS A 30 0.60 4.42 -9.22
N ASP A 31 1.75 3.91 -9.65
CA ASP A 31 2.06 2.48 -9.75
C ASP A 31 3.35 2.22 -8.95
N LEU A 32 3.28 1.35 -7.96
CA LEU A 32 4.39 1.04 -7.07
C LEU A 32 4.62 -0.47 -7.06
N ARG A 33 5.85 -0.89 -7.38
CA ARG A 33 6.17 -2.31 -7.51
C ARG A 33 7.47 -2.69 -6.82
N ASN A 34 7.49 -3.89 -6.26
CA ASN A 34 8.69 -4.56 -5.74
C ASN A 34 9.39 -3.70 -4.67
N PHE A 35 8.73 -3.53 -3.54
CA PHE A 35 9.31 -2.91 -2.35
C PHE A 35 9.71 -4.01 -1.37
N GLY A 36 10.92 -3.89 -0.85
CA GLY A 36 11.58 -4.91 -0.04
C GLY A 36 11.09 -4.94 1.40
N GLU A 37 12.01 -5.25 2.32
CA GLU A 37 11.67 -5.65 3.69
C GLU A 37 10.75 -4.70 4.44
N ARG A 38 10.95 -3.38 4.33
CA ARG A 38 10.18 -2.39 5.10
C ARG A 38 9.74 -1.21 4.26
N CYS A 39 8.44 -0.96 4.23
CA CYS A 39 7.85 0.17 3.51
C CYS A 39 6.94 1.01 4.41
N ASP A 40 7.02 2.34 4.29
CA ASP A 40 6.05 3.28 4.84
C ASP A 40 5.58 4.20 3.71
N LEU A 41 4.34 4.01 3.28
CA LEU A 41 3.75 4.71 2.15
C LEU A 41 2.54 5.53 2.60
N ARG A 42 2.56 6.84 2.29
CA ARG A 42 1.51 7.75 2.77
C ARG A 42 1.02 8.74 1.71
N ASN A 43 -0.25 9.11 1.87
CA ASN A 43 -0.90 10.20 1.14
C ASN A 43 -0.92 9.96 -0.37
N PHE A 44 -1.82 9.09 -0.79
CA PHE A 44 -2.05 8.77 -2.18
C PHE A 44 -3.28 9.49 -2.72
N GLY A 45 -3.15 10.09 -3.91
CA GLY A 45 -4.24 10.76 -4.59
C GLY A 45 -5.28 9.80 -5.18
N MET A 46 -5.75 10.08 -6.39
CA MET A 46 -7.02 9.52 -6.86
C MET A 46 -6.98 8.02 -7.15
N ARG A 47 -5.88 7.51 -7.73
CA ARG A 47 -5.76 6.11 -8.15
C ARG A 47 -4.39 5.55 -7.80
N CYS A 48 -4.38 4.37 -7.19
CA CYS A 48 -3.16 3.69 -6.81
C CYS A 48 -3.18 2.20 -7.18
N ASP A 49 -2.04 1.69 -7.64
CA ASP A 49 -1.77 0.26 -7.83
C ASP A 49 -0.46 -0.09 -7.12
N LEU A 50 -0.53 -0.98 -6.13
CA LEU A 50 0.59 -1.37 -5.27
C LEU A 50 0.77 -2.88 -5.35
N ARG A 51 1.96 -3.33 -5.76
CA ARG A 51 2.25 -4.76 -5.96
C ARG A 51 3.59 -5.18 -5.37
N ASN A 52 3.60 -6.36 -4.77
CA ASN A 52 4.80 -7.05 -4.29
C ASN A 52 5.56 -6.21 -3.25
N PHE A 53 5.04 -6.22 -2.04
CA PHE A 53 5.61 -5.52 -0.89
C PHE A 53 6.08 -6.55 0.14
N GLY A 54 7.28 -6.34 0.68
CA GLY A 54 7.96 -7.27 1.57
C GLY A 54 7.35 -7.36 2.97
N GLU A 55 8.19 -7.75 3.94
CA GLU A 55 7.73 -8.26 5.23
C GLU A 55 6.93 -7.28 6.08
N LYS A 56 7.28 -6.00 6.10
CA LYS A 56 6.66 -5.00 6.98
C LYS A 56 6.22 -3.77 6.22
N CYS A 57 4.92 -3.55 6.15
CA CYS A 57 4.39 -2.43 5.39
C CYS A 57 3.34 -1.64 6.16
N ASP A 58 3.48 -0.31 6.12
CA ASP A 58 2.52 0.63 6.65
C ASP A 58 1.99 1.49 5.50
N LEU A 59 0.70 1.40 5.25
CA LEU A 59 0.00 2.01 4.14
C LEU A 59 -1.09 2.93 4.69
N ARG A 60 -0.97 4.24 4.45
CA ARG A 60 -1.94 5.22 4.98
C ARG A 60 -2.44 6.22 3.95
N ASN A 61 -3.70 6.60 4.12
CA ASN A 61 -4.36 7.72 3.44
C ASN A 61 -4.37 7.53 1.92
N PHE A 62 -5.18 6.59 1.47
CA PHE A 62 -5.39 6.29 0.07
C PHE A 62 -6.66 6.95 -0.45
N GLY A 63 -6.58 7.59 -1.61
CA GLY A 63 -7.73 8.26 -2.21
C GLY A 63 -8.75 7.29 -2.82
N LYS A 64 -9.38 7.71 -3.92
CA LYS A 64 -10.69 7.17 -4.35
C LYS A 64 -10.67 5.71 -4.78
N ARG A 65 -9.62 5.25 -5.46
CA ARG A 65 -9.53 3.88 -6.01
C ARG A 65 -8.16 3.29 -5.77
N CYS A 66 -8.12 2.16 -5.11
CA CYS A 66 -6.85 1.52 -4.78
C CYS A 66 -6.87 0.02 -4.96
N GLU A 67 -5.80 -0.46 -5.57
CA GLU A 67 -5.55 -1.87 -5.81
C GLU A 67 -4.24 -2.24 -5.12
N VAL A 68 -4.29 -3.19 -4.19
CA VAL A 68 -3.15 -3.54 -3.35
C VAL A 68 -3.01 -5.06 -3.32
N ARG A 69 -1.86 -5.56 -3.76
CA ARG A 69 -1.64 -6.99 -3.95
C ARG A 69 -0.27 -7.46 -3.48
N ASN A 70 -0.24 -8.68 -2.95
CA ASN A 70 0.97 -9.43 -2.59
C ASN A 70 1.80 -8.68 -1.56
N PHE A 71 1.29 -8.65 -0.34
CA PHE A 71 1.92 -7.99 0.80
C PHE A 71 2.41 -9.03 1.80
N GLY A 72 3.64 -8.85 2.30
CA GLY A 72 4.32 -9.80 3.17
C GLY A 72 3.74 -9.88 4.58
N GLY A 73 4.57 -10.40 5.50
CA GLY A 73 4.13 -10.98 6.78
C GLY A 73 3.36 -10.07 7.74
N MET A 74 3.63 -8.76 7.78
CA MET A 74 3.02 -7.81 8.71
C MET A 74 2.64 -6.50 8.02
N CYS A 75 1.34 -6.26 7.90
CA CYS A 75 0.85 -5.07 7.20
C CYS A 75 -0.17 -4.27 8.02
N ASP A 76 -0.04 -2.94 8.01
CA ASP A 76 -1.03 -2.02 8.59
C ASP A 76 -1.58 -1.14 7.46
N LEU A 77 -2.89 -1.17 7.27
CA LEU A 77 -3.59 -0.49 6.18
C LEU A 77 -4.66 0.40 6.76
N ARG A 78 -4.51 1.71 6.57
CA ARG A 78 -5.43 2.70 7.15
C ARG A 78 -5.93 3.71 6.15
N ASN A 79 -7.19 4.08 6.30
CA ASN A 79 -7.82 5.17 5.57
C ASN A 79 -7.77 4.94 4.06
N PHE A 80 -8.37 3.85 3.60
CA PHE A 80 -8.55 3.59 2.18
C PHE A 80 -9.86 4.22 1.72
N GLY A 81 -9.81 5.03 0.67
CA GLY A 81 -10.98 5.74 0.15
C GLY A 81 -12.00 4.84 -0.55
N GLY A 82 -12.88 5.46 -1.34
CA GLY A 82 -14.19 4.91 -1.69
C GLY A 82 -14.25 3.50 -2.32
N MET A 83 -13.23 3.07 -3.06
CA MET A 83 -13.15 1.72 -3.63
C MET A 83 -11.76 1.11 -3.43
N CYS A 84 -11.71 -0.08 -2.83
CA CYS A 84 -10.46 -0.82 -2.68
C CYS A 84 -10.56 -2.30 -3.07
N ASP A 85 -9.50 -2.85 -3.64
CA ASP A 85 -9.30 -4.28 -3.90
C ASP A 85 -8.00 -4.70 -3.24
N LEU A 86 -8.10 -5.42 -2.12
CA LEU A 86 -6.97 -5.83 -1.30
C LEU A 86 -6.84 -7.36 -1.37
N ARG A 87 -5.70 -7.85 -1.88
CA ARG A 87 -5.46 -9.29 -2.06
C ARG A 87 -4.10 -9.75 -1.59
N ASN A 88 -4.06 -10.99 -1.10
CA ASN A 88 -2.83 -11.73 -0.78
C ASN A 88 -1.99 -10.98 0.27
N PHE A 89 -2.52 -10.89 1.48
CA PHE A 89 -1.79 -10.35 2.63
C PHE A 89 -1.26 -11.52 3.48
N GLY A 90 -0.02 -11.38 3.95
CA GLY A 90 0.68 -12.39 4.73
C GLY A 90 0.07 -12.64 6.11
N GLU A 91 0.87 -13.25 7.00
CA GLU A 91 0.43 -13.81 8.28
C GLU A 91 -0.44 -12.86 9.11
N ARG A 92 -0.06 -11.59 9.21
CA ARG A 92 -0.71 -10.58 10.06
C ARG A 92 -1.03 -9.33 9.27
N CYS A 93 -2.25 -8.85 9.46
CA CYS A 93 -2.61 -7.52 8.99
C CYS A 93 -3.62 -6.84 9.89
N ASP A 94 -3.62 -5.51 9.87
CA ASP A 94 -4.59 -4.66 10.55
C ASP A 94 -5.15 -3.69 9.51
N LEU A 95 -6.44 -3.82 9.20
CA LEU A 95 -7.13 -2.99 8.24
C LEU A 95 -8.05 -2.05 9.01
N ARG A 96 -7.97 -0.74 8.78
CA ARG A 96 -8.85 0.24 9.45
C ARG A 96 -9.35 1.29 8.49
N ASN A 97 -10.58 1.75 8.70
CA ASN A 97 -11.19 2.83 7.92
C ASN A 97 -11.13 2.53 6.41
N LEU A 98 -11.59 1.34 6.02
CA LEU A 98 -11.79 0.98 4.63
C LEU A 98 -13.06 1.66 4.10
N GLY A 99 -12.99 2.23 2.90
CA GLY A 99 -14.09 2.95 2.28
C GLY A 99 -15.26 2.06 1.89
N GLY A 100 -16.31 2.69 1.35
CA GLY A 100 -17.63 2.05 1.21
C GLY A 100 -17.73 0.83 0.28
N ARG A 101 -16.70 0.53 -0.53
CA ARG A 101 -16.64 -0.69 -1.35
C ARG A 101 -15.24 -1.28 -1.34
N CYS A 102 -15.00 -2.24 -0.44
CA CYS A 102 -13.74 -2.94 -0.36
C CYS A 102 -13.92 -4.44 -0.56
N ASP A 103 -13.17 -4.99 -1.51
CA ASP A 103 -13.06 -6.43 -1.76
C ASP A 103 -11.79 -6.93 -1.09
N LEU A 104 -11.94 -7.93 -0.22
CA LEU A 104 -10.88 -8.50 0.60
C LEU A 104 -10.74 -9.99 0.28
N ARG A 105 -9.59 -10.43 -0.24
CA ARG A 105 -9.33 -11.85 -0.56
C ARG A 105 -7.95 -12.31 -0.11
N ASN A 106 -7.85 -13.57 0.30
CA ASN A 106 -6.60 -14.24 0.65
C ASN A 106 -5.80 -13.47 1.73
N PHE A 107 -6.34 -13.46 2.93
CA PHE A 107 -5.73 -12.83 4.11
C PHE A 107 -5.21 -13.92 5.05
N GLY A 108 -4.05 -13.66 5.67
CA GLY A 108 -3.47 -14.57 6.67
C GLY A 108 -4.35 -14.72 7.91
N GLU A 109 -4.09 -15.79 8.67
CA GLU A 109 -4.91 -16.21 9.81
C GLU A 109 -5.04 -15.17 10.94
N ARG A 110 -4.11 -14.20 11.01
CA ARG A 110 -4.07 -13.16 12.04
C ARG A 110 -4.37 -11.77 11.49
N CYS A 111 -5.21 -11.71 10.47
CA CYS A 111 -5.70 -10.47 9.91
C CYS A 111 -6.95 -9.98 10.65
N VAL A 112 -6.95 -8.68 10.98
CA VAL A 112 -8.06 -7.99 11.63
C VAL A 112 -8.50 -6.79 10.80
N THR A 113 -9.77 -6.43 10.93
CA THR A 113 -10.47 -5.32 10.26
C THR A 113 -11.18 -4.44 11.27
#